data_AF-A0A7W7WM56-F1
#
_entry.id   AF-A0A7W7WM56-F1
#
_cell.length_a   1.000
_cell.length_b   1.000
_cell.length_c   1.000
_cell.angle_alpha   90.00
_cell.angle_beta   90.00
_cell.angle_gamma   90.00
#
_symmetry.space_group_name_H-M   'P 1'
#
loop_
_entity.id
_entity.type
_entity.pdbx_description
1 polymer ?
#
loop_
_entity_poly.entity_id
_entity_poly.type
_entity_poly.pdbx_seq_one_letter_code
_entity_poly.pdbx_strand_id
1 'polypeptide(L)'
;MEQELAKRFDPLPGRVGHVAGIESLTLDGRRYYFGFDFTSDLVVSPLIDAPAAMAAFAAEHLRQTDGRHGEAYWADLVADAAATSELVWEEADREFTTRGLRADLPKLGSHLLYLLDAVSEWDGSFALPPDAQQAYARLGFDENALAKGIGACLQAILEDGADGRPDERAVVRCYLTSAKLLPGNWTLLFAPLAEALAGHE
;
A
#
# COMPACT_ATOMS: atom_id res chain seq x y z
N MET A 1 36.99 0.32 -4.93
CA MET A 1 35.87 1.22 -4.59
C MET A 1 34.96 1.24 -5.80
N GLU A 2 34.31 0.10 -6.01
CA GLU A 2 33.42 -0.11 -7.14
C GLU A 2 32.14 0.65 -6.85
N GLN A 3 31.74 1.50 -7.79
CA GLN A 3 30.45 2.15 -7.84
C GLN A 3 29.40 1.05 -7.65
N GLU A 4 28.71 1.03 -6.50
CA GLU A 4 27.42 0.37 -6.40
C GLU A 4 26.62 0.90 -7.59
N LEU A 5 26.33 0.04 -8.57
CA LEU A 5 25.38 0.38 -9.63
C LEU A 5 24.15 0.92 -8.92
N ALA A 6 23.89 2.22 -9.07
CA ALA A 6 22.70 2.85 -8.52
C ALA A 6 21.52 1.98 -8.93
N LYS A 7 20.92 1.30 -7.96
CA LYS A 7 19.83 0.37 -8.20
C LYS A 7 18.74 1.17 -8.92
N ARG A 8 18.55 0.90 -10.21
CA ARG A 8 17.48 1.49 -10.99
C ARG A 8 16.18 0.79 -10.62
N PHE A 9 15.15 1.58 -10.36
CA PHE A 9 13.82 1.12 -10.05
C PHE A 9 12.90 1.46 -11.22
N ASP A 10 12.16 0.47 -11.70
CA ASP A 10 11.17 0.71 -12.74
C ASP A 10 9.93 1.39 -12.14
N PRO A 11 9.30 2.36 -12.84
CA PRO A 11 8.06 2.97 -12.38
C PRO A 11 6.92 1.94 -12.39
N LEU A 12 5.95 2.14 -11.51
CA LEU A 12 4.72 1.34 -11.55
C LEU A 12 3.99 1.59 -12.89
N PRO A 13 3.29 0.58 -13.46
CA PRO A 13 2.56 0.74 -14.72
C PRO A 13 1.60 1.93 -14.68
N GLY A 14 1.62 2.76 -15.72
CA GLY A 14 0.75 3.94 -15.82
C GLY A 14 1.14 5.12 -14.91
N ARG A 15 2.18 5.02 -14.08
CA ARG A 15 2.52 6.03 -13.06
C ARG A 15 3.57 7.06 -13.45
N VAL A 16 4.05 7.03 -14.69
CA VAL A 16 5.03 8.01 -15.16
C VAL A 16 4.39 9.37 -15.38
N GLY A 17 4.97 10.41 -14.79
CA GLY A 17 4.60 11.81 -14.98
C GLY A 17 3.55 12.33 -14.01
N HIS A 18 3.16 11.56 -13.00
CA HIS A 18 2.26 12.01 -11.94
C HIS A 18 2.84 13.20 -11.15
N VAL A 19 1.95 14.05 -10.65
CA VAL A 19 2.30 15.13 -9.72
C VAL A 19 2.24 14.55 -8.31
N ALA A 20 3.39 14.42 -7.66
CA ALA A 20 3.49 13.62 -6.45
C ALA A 20 4.47 14.21 -5.43
N GLY A 21 4.14 14.04 -4.15
CA GLY A 21 5.10 14.20 -3.06
C GLY A 21 5.86 12.90 -2.79
N ILE A 22 6.80 12.97 -1.85
CA ILE A 22 7.51 11.80 -1.33
C ILE A 22 7.00 11.51 0.07
N GLU A 23 6.71 10.24 0.31
CA GLU A 23 6.28 9.72 1.60
C GLU A 23 7.23 8.60 2.04
N SER A 24 7.18 8.24 3.32
CA SER A 24 7.99 7.13 3.83
C SER A 24 7.27 6.30 4.87
N LEU A 25 7.69 5.04 4.96
CA LEU A 25 7.28 4.09 5.99
C LEU A 25 8.49 3.29 6.46
N THR A 26 8.38 2.66 7.62
CA THR A 26 9.39 1.75 8.14
C THR A 26 8.84 0.33 8.12
N LEU A 27 9.61 -0.62 7.58
CA LEU A 27 9.32 -2.04 7.62
C LEU A 27 10.51 -2.79 8.21
N ASP A 28 10.29 -3.53 9.29
CA ASP A 28 11.34 -4.29 10.00
C ASP A 28 12.56 -3.41 10.37
N GLY A 29 12.29 -2.17 10.80
CA GLY A 29 13.33 -1.19 11.17
C GLY A 29 14.05 -0.55 9.98
N ARG A 30 13.66 -0.88 8.74
CA ARG A 30 14.21 -0.27 7.53
C ARG A 30 13.24 0.73 6.94
N ARG A 31 13.71 1.95 6.68
CA ARG A 31 12.92 2.98 6.02
C ARG A 31 12.85 2.74 4.51
N TYR A 32 11.66 2.90 3.97
CA TYR A 32 11.35 2.91 2.55
C TYR A 32 10.65 4.21 2.20
N TYR A 33 10.98 4.75 1.04
CA TYR A 33 10.38 5.93 0.45
C TYR A 33 9.51 5.53 -0.73
N PHE A 34 8.47 6.31 -1.00
CA PHE A 34 7.61 6.15 -2.16
C PHE A 34 7.01 7.49 -2.59
N GLY A 35 6.62 7.58 -3.86
CA GLY A 35 5.90 8.71 -4.41
C GLY A 35 4.40 8.56 -4.19
N PHE A 36 3.74 9.65 -3.83
CA PHE A 36 2.30 9.70 -3.61
C PHE A 36 1.66 10.89 -4.36
N ASP A 37 0.67 10.61 -5.21
CA ASP A 37 -0.14 11.62 -5.89
C ASP A 37 -1.38 11.94 -5.05
N PHE A 38 -1.33 13.04 -4.31
CA PHE A 38 -2.42 13.50 -3.45
C PHE A 38 -3.69 13.93 -4.21
N THR A 39 -3.60 14.19 -5.52
CA THR A 39 -4.76 14.59 -6.32
C THR A 39 -5.58 13.36 -6.71
N SER A 40 -4.88 12.29 -7.09
CA SER A 40 -5.51 11.05 -7.53
C SER A 40 -5.66 10.01 -6.40
N ASP A 41 -5.07 10.28 -5.23
CA ASP A 41 -5.02 9.40 -4.06
C ASP A 41 -4.29 8.07 -4.34
N LEU A 42 -3.14 8.15 -5.01
CA LEU A 42 -2.45 6.97 -5.55
C LEU A 42 -0.98 6.92 -5.17
N VAL A 43 -0.51 5.71 -4.90
CA VAL A 43 0.91 5.40 -4.85
C VAL A 43 1.45 5.31 -6.28
N VAL A 44 2.53 6.04 -6.56
CA VAL A 44 3.07 6.19 -7.92
C VAL A 44 4.49 5.67 -8.11
N SER A 45 5.07 5.04 -7.09
CA SER A 45 6.41 4.42 -7.17
C SER A 45 6.49 3.09 -6.42
N PRO A 46 7.51 2.25 -6.72
CA PRO A 46 7.90 1.18 -5.80
C PRO A 46 8.42 1.74 -4.46
N LEU A 47 8.60 0.84 -3.49
CA LEU A 47 9.29 1.11 -2.23
C LEU A 47 10.80 1.17 -2.46
N ILE A 48 11.42 2.31 -2.19
CA ILE A 48 12.85 2.55 -2.39
C ILE A 48 13.52 2.82 -1.05
N ASP A 49 14.54 2.06 -0.71
CA ASP A 49 15.22 2.08 0.60
C ASP A 49 16.48 2.97 0.65
N ALA A 50 16.92 3.47 -0.50
CA ALA A 50 18.08 4.36 -0.61
C ALA A 50 17.60 5.79 -0.94
N PRO A 51 17.83 6.79 -0.07
CA PRO A 51 17.36 8.16 -0.27
C PRO A 51 17.78 8.76 -1.63
N ALA A 52 19.05 8.58 -2.01
CA ALA A 52 19.57 9.06 -3.29
C ALA A 52 18.92 8.37 -4.49
N ALA A 53 18.60 7.07 -4.37
CA ALA A 53 17.89 6.35 -5.43
C ALA A 53 16.44 6.82 -5.57
N MET A 54 15.77 7.17 -4.45
CA MET A 54 14.42 7.74 -4.49
C MET A 54 14.42 9.11 -5.17
N ALA A 55 15.39 9.97 -4.84
CA ALA A 55 15.52 11.29 -5.47
C ALA A 55 15.79 11.18 -6.98
N ALA A 56 16.67 10.27 -7.39
CA ALA A 56 16.94 9.98 -8.80
C ALA A 56 15.70 9.45 -9.53
N PHE A 57 15.00 8.48 -8.93
CA PHE A 57 13.74 7.95 -9.46
C PHE A 57 12.70 9.06 -9.66
N ALA A 58 12.52 9.93 -8.66
CA ALA A 58 11.55 11.01 -8.71
C ALA A 58 11.90 12.06 -9.78
N ALA A 59 13.19 12.41 -9.92
CA ALA A 59 13.65 13.32 -10.96
C ALA A 59 13.39 12.79 -12.38
N GLU A 60 13.49 11.47 -12.57
CA GLU A 60 13.27 10.83 -13.86
C GLU A 60 11.78 10.69 -14.21
N HIS A 61 10.95 10.30 -13.23
CA HIS A 61 9.60 9.82 -13.48
C HIS A 61 8.47 10.67 -12.91
N LEU A 62 8.71 11.56 -11.95
CA LEU A 62 7.67 12.33 -11.27
C LEU A 62 7.71 13.82 -11.63
N ARG A 63 6.66 14.54 -11.21
CA ARG A 63 6.50 15.99 -11.39
C ARG A 63 6.02 16.63 -10.10
N GLN A 64 6.21 17.94 -10.03
CA GLN A 64 5.52 18.83 -9.12
C GLN A 64 4.49 19.68 -9.88
N THR A 65 3.67 20.42 -9.15
CA THR A 65 2.62 21.29 -9.71
C THR A 65 3.17 22.36 -10.68
N ASP A 66 4.43 22.74 -10.51
CA ASP A 66 5.18 23.71 -11.33
C ASP A 66 6.09 23.05 -12.38
N GLY A 67 6.11 21.72 -12.48
CA GLY A 67 6.76 20.99 -13.56
C GLY A 67 7.80 19.96 -13.13
N ARG A 68 8.88 19.85 -13.89
CA ARG A 68 9.97 18.90 -13.62
C ARG A 68 11.03 19.56 -12.75
N HIS A 69 11.53 18.80 -11.78
CA HIS A 69 12.65 19.20 -10.94
C HIS A 69 13.78 18.18 -10.99
N GLY A 70 14.99 18.66 -10.72
CA GLY A 70 16.19 17.81 -10.65
C GLY A 70 16.34 17.10 -9.31
N GLU A 71 17.33 16.21 -9.22
CA GLU A 71 17.55 15.33 -8.06
C GLU A 71 17.74 16.07 -6.74
N ALA A 72 18.39 17.25 -6.74
CA ALA A 72 18.61 18.02 -5.50
C ALA A 72 17.30 18.45 -4.84
N TYR A 73 16.33 18.89 -5.64
CA TYR A 73 14.99 19.24 -5.14
C TYR A 73 14.28 18.03 -4.56
N TRP A 74 14.34 16.88 -5.25
CA TRP A 74 13.73 15.66 -4.75
C TRP A 74 14.45 15.09 -3.52
N ALA A 75 15.75 15.33 -3.37
CA ALA A 75 16.51 14.94 -2.19
C ALA A 75 16.02 15.69 -0.93
N ASP A 76 15.65 16.97 -1.07
CA ASP A 76 15.04 17.74 0.02
C ASP A 76 13.70 17.11 0.43
N LEU A 77 12.83 16.77 -0.54
CA LEU A 77 11.56 16.10 -0.26
C LEU A 77 11.73 14.70 0.36
N VAL A 78 12.76 13.95 -0.05
CA VAL A 78 13.10 12.66 0.57
C VAL A 78 13.54 12.84 2.02
N ALA A 79 14.29 13.91 2.33
CA ALA A 79 14.68 14.23 3.69
C ALA A 79 13.45 14.62 4.54
N ASP A 80 12.54 15.43 4.00
CA ASP A 80 11.29 15.82 4.64
C ASP A 80 10.40 14.61 4.91
N ALA A 81 10.26 13.71 3.93
CA ALA A 81 9.50 12.46 4.07
C ALA A 81 10.06 11.54 5.17
N ALA A 82 11.35 11.62 5.46
CA ALA A 82 11.96 10.87 6.57
C ALA A 82 11.55 11.47 7.92
N ALA A 83 11.46 12.79 8.03
CA ALA A 83 11.12 13.50 9.26
C ALA A 83 9.61 13.48 9.55
N THR A 84 8.79 13.66 8.52
CA THR A 84 7.33 13.84 8.62
C THR A 84 6.60 13.04 7.55
N SER A 85 5.29 12.85 7.69
CA SER A 85 4.43 12.31 6.65
C SER A 85 3.18 13.18 6.55
N GLU A 86 2.74 13.47 5.33
CA GLU A 86 1.47 14.16 5.10
C GLU A 86 0.28 13.19 5.09
N LEU A 87 0.55 11.87 5.04
CA LEU A 87 -0.47 10.82 5.11
C LEU A 87 -0.83 10.41 6.54
N VAL A 88 0.15 10.44 7.46
CA VAL A 88 -0.09 10.10 8.86
C VAL A 88 0.84 10.89 9.78
N TRP A 89 0.27 11.51 10.80
CA TRP A 89 1.03 12.33 11.76
C TRP A 89 1.98 11.48 12.58
N GLU A 90 1.48 10.39 13.18
CA GLU A 90 2.22 9.63 14.18
C GLU A 90 3.19 8.67 13.50
N GLU A 91 4.47 8.74 13.88
CA GLU A 91 5.49 7.88 13.27
C GLU A 91 5.18 6.40 13.49
N ALA A 92 4.67 6.03 14.66
CA ALA A 92 4.29 4.66 14.99
C ALA A 92 3.22 4.07 14.04
N ASP A 93 2.39 4.91 13.40
CA ASP A 93 1.35 4.47 12.47
C ASP A 93 1.87 4.23 11.04
N ARG A 94 3.12 4.63 10.76
CA ARG A 94 3.87 4.27 9.54
C ARG A 94 5.04 3.31 9.82
N GLU A 95 5.07 2.71 11.01
CA GLU A 95 6.00 1.65 11.38
C GLU A 95 5.34 0.28 11.35
N PHE A 96 5.89 -0.62 10.55
CA PHE A 96 5.41 -1.98 10.36
C PHE A 96 6.51 -2.98 10.66
N THR A 97 6.10 -4.16 11.10
CA THR A 97 6.99 -5.33 11.15
C THR A 97 6.32 -6.48 10.44
N THR A 98 7.07 -7.26 9.66
CA THR A 98 6.54 -8.45 8.99
C THR A 98 6.03 -9.49 9.98
N ARG A 99 6.56 -9.50 11.21
CA ARG A 99 6.01 -10.29 12.33
C ARG A 99 4.62 -9.79 12.74
N GLY A 100 4.44 -8.49 12.96
CA GLY A 100 3.15 -7.91 13.34
C GLY A 100 2.10 -8.10 12.24
N LEU A 101 2.49 -7.89 10.99
CA LEU A 101 1.63 -8.10 9.82
C LEU A 101 1.19 -9.57 9.65
N ARG A 102 1.92 -10.53 10.21
CA ARG A 102 1.51 -11.95 10.25
C ARG A 102 0.62 -12.31 11.43
N ALA A 103 0.70 -11.54 12.51
CA ALA A 103 0.08 -11.88 13.78
C ALA A 103 -1.33 -11.29 13.91
N ASP A 104 -1.53 -10.08 13.39
CA ASP A 104 -2.73 -9.30 13.63
C ASP A 104 -3.44 -8.92 12.33
N LEU A 105 -4.77 -8.91 12.37
CA LEU A 105 -5.56 -8.25 11.32
C LEU A 105 -5.31 -6.74 11.36
N PRO A 106 -5.30 -6.07 10.19
CA PRO A 106 -5.14 -4.62 10.14
C PRO A 106 -6.30 -3.92 10.88
N LYS A 107 -5.96 -2.87 11.65
CA LYS A 107 -6.96 -2.06 12.33
C LYS A 107 -7.83 -1.32 11.30
N LEU A 108 -9.12 -1.18 11.59
CA LEU A 108 -10.03 -0.38 10.78
C LEU A 108 -9.52 1.06 10.67
N GLY A 109 -9.49 1.61 9.45
CA GLY A 109 -9.02 2.97 9.20
C GLY A 109 -7.52 3.18 9.41
N SER A 110 -6.74 2.11 9.56
CA SER A 110 -5.28 2.23 9.67
C SER A 110 -4.65 2.72 8.38
N HIS A 111 -3.51 3.40 8.53
CA HIS A 111 -2.67 3.81 7.41
C HIS A 111 -2.29 2.64 6.48
N LEU A 112 -2.14 1.43 7.03
CA LEU A 112 -1.88 0.22 6.26
C LEU A 112 -3.00 -0.13 5.25
N LEU A 113 -4.27 -0.04 5.66
CA LEU A 113 -5.39 -0.30 4.75
C LEU A 113 -5.53 0.80 3.71
N TYR A 114 -5.29 2.04 4.12
CA TYR A 114 -5.26 3.17 3.20
C TYR A 114 -4.18 3.00 2.12
N LEU A 115 -2.95 2.63 2.51
CA LEU A 115 -1.88 2.36 1.55
C LEU A 115 -2.22 1.19 0.62
N LEU A 116 -2.86 0.14 1.12
CA LEU A 116 -3.26 -1.01 0.31
C LEU A 116 -4.20 -0.57 -0.81
N ASP A 117 -5.21 0.23 -0.49
CA ASP A 117 -6.16 0.79 -1.47
C ASP A 117 -5.44 1.70 -2.49
N ALA A 118 -4.59 2.61 -2.00
CA ALA A 118 -3.88 3.59 -2.83
C ALA A 118 -2.86 2.96 -3.79
N VAL A 119 -2.26 1.81 -3.44
CA VAL A 119 -1.34 1.09 -4.34
C VAL A 119 -2.07 0.16 -5.30
N SER A 120 -3.25 -0.32 -4.91
CA SER A 120 -3.89 -1.39 -5.64
C SER A 120 -4.68 -0.92 -6.85
N GLU A 121 -5.10 0.36 -6.87
CA GLU A 121 -5.90 1.00 -7.92
C GLU A 121 -6.85 0.00 -8.55
N TRP A 122 -7.77 -0.50 -7.73
CA TRP A 122 -8.81 -1.40 -8.22
C TRP A 122 -9.79 -0.59 -9.05
N ASP A 123 -9.37 -0.22 -10.25
CA ASP A 123 -10.28 -0.05 -11.35
C ASP A 123 -11.09 -1.36 -11.47
N GLY A 124 -12.31 -1.28 -11.96
CA GLY A 124 -13.27 -2.40 -11.98
C GLY A 124 -12.84 -3.65 -12.79
N SER A 125 -11.55 -3.83 -13.09
CA SER A 125 -10.97 -5.02 -13.67
C SER A 125 -10.65 -6.14 -12.66
N PHE A 126 -10.57 -5.83 -11.35
CA PHE A 126 -10.38 -6.87 -10.34
C PHE A 126 -11.65 -7.70 -10.15
N ALA A 127 -11.71 -8.84 -10.83
CA ALA A 127 -12.79 -9.80 -10.65
C ALA A 127 -12.59 -10.60 -9.35
N LEU A 128 -13.57 -10.52 -8.45
CA LEU A 128 -13.62 -11.37 -7.27
C LEU A 128 -13.68 -12.85 -7.68
N PRO A 129 -12.95 -13.74 -6.99
CA PRO A 129 -13.15 -15.18 -7.14
C PRO A 129 -14.60 -15.56 -6.76
N PRO A 130 -15.14 -16.67 -7.31
CA PRO A 130 -16.57 -16.98 -7.19
C PRO A 130 -17.10 -17.09 -5.75
N ASP A 131 -16.27 -17.56 -4.82
CA ASP A 131 -16.58 -17.66 -3.40
C ASP A 131 -16.70 -16.28 -2.74
N ALA A 132 -15.74 -15.39 -3.00
CA ALA A 132 -15.79 -14.01 -2.54
C ALA A 132 -16.96 -13.25 -3.15
N GLN A 133 -17.26 -13.45 -4.44
CA GLN A 133 -18.42 -12.83 -5.09
C GLN A 133 -19.74 -13.28 -4.43
N GLN A 134 -19.90 -14.56 -4.15
CA GLN A 134 -21.09 -15.08 -3.47
C GLN A 134 -21.24 -14.53 -2.05
N ALA A 135 -20.14 -14.49 -1.28
CA ALA A 135 -20.14 -13.89 0.06
C ALA A 135 -20.50 -12.40 -0.01
N TYR A 136 -19.91 -11.67 -0.94
CA TYR A 136 -20.15 -10.25 -1.16
C TYR A 136 -21.62 -9.96 -1.52
N ALA A 137 -22.23 -10.80 -2.35
CA ALA A 137 -23.65 -10.73 -2.68
C ALA A 137 -24.57 -11.07 -1.48
N ARG A 138 -24.23 -12.08 -0.67
CA ARG A 138 -24.98 -12.43 0.57
C ARG A 138 -24.96 -11.30 1.59
N LEU A 139 -23.85 -10.58 1.68
CA LEU A 139 -23.69 -9.40 2.54
C LEU A 139 -24.40 -8.15 1.99
N GLY A 140 -24.90 -8.20 0.76
CA GLY A 140 -25.65 -7.11 0.13
C GLY A 140 -24.79 -5.91 -0.26
N PHE A 141 -23.48 -6.10 -0.47
CA PHE A 141 -22.61 -5.03 -0.91
C PHE A 141 -22.69 -4.81 -2.42
N ASP A 142 -22.43 -3.57 -2.86
CA ASP A 142 -22.28 -3.21 -4.27
C ASP A 142 -20.90 -3.67 -4.78
N GLU A 143 -20.89 -4.54 -5.80
CA GLU A 143 -19.69 -5.13 -6.40
C GLU A 143 -18.67 -4.06 -6.87
N ASN A 144 -19.13 -2.83 -7.13
CA ASN A 144 -18.26 -1.71 -7.53
C ASN A 144 -17.63 -0.96 -6.35
N ALA A 145 -17.91 -1.37 -5.10
CA ALA A 145 -17.49 -0.67 -3.88
C ALA A 145 -16.69 -1.58 -2.92
N LEU A 146 -15.81 -2.43 -3.47
CA LEU A 146 -15.06 -3.44 -2.72
C LEU A 146 -14.36 -2.88 -1.47
N ALA A 147 -13.66 -1.74 -1.59
CA ALA A 147 -12.99 -1.08 -0.47
C ALA A 147 -13.94 -0.70 0.68
N LYS A 148 -15.16 -0.26 0.36
CA LYS A 148 -16.18 0.07 1.37
C LYS A 148 -16.73 -1.18 2.06
N GLY A 149 -16.91 -2.27 1.32
CA GLY A 149 -17.31 -3.57 1.86
C GLY A 149 -16.29 -4.14 2.84
N ILE A 150 -14.99 -3.92 2.61
CA ILE A 150 -13.93 -4.43 3.48
C ILE A 150 -13.96 -3.82 4.87
N GLY A 151 -14.14 -2.52 4.99
CA GLY A 151 -14.21 -1.86 6.30
C GLY A 151 -15.30 -2.48 7.17
N ALA A 152 -16.49 -2.68 6.59
CA ALA A 152 -17.61 -3.32 7.29
C ALA A 152 -17.31 -4.78 7.65
N CYS A 153 -16.70 -5.55 6.74
CA CYS A 153 -16.32 -6.94 7.01
C CYS A 153 -15.27 -7.05 8.13
N LEU A 154 -14.23 -6.23 8.09
CA LEU A 154 -13.19 -6.20 9.12
C LEU A 154 -13.78 -5.84 10.48
N GLN A 155 -14.65 -4.82 10.53
CA GLN A 155 -15.32 -4.45 11.77
C GLN A 155 -16.12 -5.62 12.36
N ALA A 156 -16.93 -6.30 11.54
CA ALA A 156 -17.72 -7.44 11.99
C ALA A 156 -16.85 -8.60 12.51
N ILE A 157 -15.73 -8.89 11.84
CA ILE A 157 -14.77 -9.93 12.27
C ILE A 157 -14.11 -9.55 13.61
N LEU A 158 -13.75 -8.28 13.78
CA LEU A 158 -13.12 -7.79 15.01
C LEU A 158 -14.10 -7.80 16.20
N GLU A 159 -15.39 -7.58 15.95
CA GLU A 159 -16.44 -7.58 16.99
C GLU A 159 -16.87 -9.01 17.40
N ASP A 160 -17.13 -9.89 16.43
CA ASP A 160 -17.76 -11.19 16.68
C ASP A 160 -16.81 -12.40 16.52
N GLY A 161 -15.59 -12.16 16.06
CA GLY A 161 -14.61 -13.19 15.74
C GLY A 161 -14.82 -13.79 14.34
N ALA A 162 -13.72 -14.21 13.73
CA ALA A 162 -13.69 -14.70 12.34
C ALA A 162 -14.52 -15.97 12.11
N ASP A 163 -14.67 -16.83 13.12
CA ASP A 163 -15.42 -18.09 13.01
C ASP A 163 -16.95 -17.87 12.97
N GLY A 164 -17.44 -16.76 13.54
CA GLY A 164 -18.85 -16.37 13.49
C GLY A 164 -19.24 -15.63 12.21
N ARG A 165 -18.26 -15.26 11.38
CA ARG A 165 -18.41 -14.32 10.25
C ARG A 165 -17.77 -14.88 8.96
N PRO A 166 -18.22 -16.05 8.46
CA PRO A 166 -17.56 -16.74 7.36
C PRO A 166 -17.60 -15.98 6.02
N ASP A 167 -18.68 -15.23 5.76
CA ASP A 167 -18.81 -14.44 4.53
C ASP A 167 -17.89 -13.22 4.57
N GLU A 168 -17.89 -12.49 5.69
CA GLU A 168 -16.98 -11.37 5.91
C GLU A 168 -15.52 -11.83 5.86
N ARG A 169 -15.21 -13.00 6.44
CA ARG A 169 -13.88 -13.62 6.38
C ARG A 169 -13.47 -13.93 4.93
N ALA A 170 -14.37 -14.48 4.11
CA ALA A 170 -14.07 -14.77 2.71
C ALA A 170 -13.75 -13.49 1.92
N VAL A 171 -14.53 -12.43 2.14
CA VAL A 171 -14.32 -11.11 1.49
C VAL A 171 -13.00 -10.47 1.93
N VAL A 172 -12.71 -10.43 3.24
CA VAL A 172 -11.44 -9.90 3.77
C VAL A 172 -10.25 -10.73 3.31
N ARG A 173 -10.39 -12.06 3.26
CA ARG A 173 -9.35 -12.95 2.75
C ARG A 173 -9.05 -12.64 1.29
N CYS A 174 -10.06 -12.50 0.45
CA CYS A 174 -9.88 -12.14 -0.94
C CYS A 174 -9.14 -10.81 -1.09
N TYR A 175 -9.59 -9.78 -0.37
CA TYR A 175 -8.97 -8.45 -0.38
C TYR A 175 -7.50 -8.48 0.02
N LEU A 176 -7.16 -9.14 1.13
CA LEU A 176 -5.79 -9.17 1.61
C LEU A 176 -4.90 -10.13 0.81
N THR A 177 -5.45 -11.16 0.17
CA THR A 177 -4.66 -12.05 -0.69
C THR A 177 -4.40 -11.46 -2.08
N SER A 178 -5.26 -10.56 -2.57
CA SER A 178 -4.99 -9.81 -3.81
C SER A 178 -3.78 -8.88 -3.68
N ALA A 179 -3.32 -8.59 -2.45
CA ALA A 179 -2.05 -7.91 -2.20
C ALA A 179 -0.83 -8.59 -2.86
N LYS A 180 -0.93 -9.88 -3.20
CA LYS A 180 0.11 -10.61 -3.96
C LYS A 180 0.24 -10.14 -5.42
N LEU A 181 -0.76 -9.40 -5.91
CA LEU A 181 -0.82 -8.87 -7.28
C LEU A 181 -0.34 -7.43 -7.36
N LEU A 182 0.09 -6.83 -6.25
CA LEU A 182 0.49 -5.44 -6.20
C LEU A 182 1.72 -5.18 -7.07
N PRO A 183 1.78 -4.02 -7.74
CA PRO A 183 2.87 -3.69 -8.65
C PRO A 183 4.18 -3.39 -7.90
N GLY A 184 5.30 -3.51 -8.61
CA GLY A 184 6.62 -3.27 -8.06
C GLY A 184 6.98 -4.23 -6.93
N ASN A 185 7.51 -3.70 -5.83
CA ASN A 185 7.93 -4.47 -4.66
C ASN A 185 7.04 -4.22 -3.43
N TRP A 186 5.81 -3.72 -3.61
CA TRP A 186 4.86 -3.51 -2.51
C TRP A 186 4.40 -4.80 -1.83
N THR A 187 4.59 -5.94 -2.48
CA THR A 187 4.44 -7.27 -1.88
C THR A 187 5.34 -7.46 -0.65
N LEU A 188 6.45 -6.72 -0.52
CA LEU A 188 7.27 -6.72 0.71
C LEU A 188 6.47 -6.33 1.95
N LEU A 189 5.59 -5.33 1.82
CA LEU A 189 4.75 -4.85 2.91
C LEU A 189 3.50 -5.73 3.09
N PHE A 190 2.85 -6.13 2.00
CA PHE A 190 1.50 -6.70 2.10
C PHE A 190 1.42 -8.23 1.98
N ALA A 191 2.42 -8.92 1.41
CA ALA A 191 2.41 -10.39 1.39
C ALA A 191 2.32 -11.03 2.80
N PRO A 192 2.96 -10.50 3.86
CA PRO A 192 2.80 -11.00 5.23
C PRO A 192 1.35 -11.01 5.74
N LEU A 193 0.51 -10.05 5.33
CA LEU A 193 -0.93 -10.03 5.69
C LEU A 193 -1.68 -11.20 5.05
N ALA A 194 -1.33 -11.53 3.81
CA ALA A 194 -1.92 -12.67 3.12
C ALA A 194 -1.49 -14.01 3.75
N GLU A 195 -0.29 -14.07 4.33
CA GLU A 195 0.20 -15.24 5.06
C GLU A 195 -0.54 -15.43 6.39
N ALA A 196 -0.83 -14.34 7.13
CA ALA A 196 -1.61 -14.39 8.37
C ALA A 196 -2.92 -15.15 8.17
N LEU A 197 -3.65 -14.78 7.11
CA LEU A 197 -4.95 -15.37 6.78
C LEU A 197 -4.89 -16.85 6.38
N ALA A 198 -3.76 -17.30 5.84
CA ALA A 198 -3.55 -18.70 5.48
C ALA A 198 -3.09 -19.56 6.67
N GLY A 199 -2.43 -18.96 7.67
CA GLY A 199 -1.99 -19.65 8.89
C GLY A 199 -3.08 -19.83 9.95
N HIS A 200 -4.25 -19.21 9.77
CA HIS A 200 -5.43 -19.37 10.62
C HIS A 200 -6.47 -20.38 10.06
N GLU A 201 -6.05 -21.29 9.16
CA GLU A 201 -6.80 -22.48 8.74
C GLU A 201 -6.47 -23.69 9.62
#